data_AF-A0A527YX36-F1
#
_entry.id   AF-A0A527YX36-F1
#
_cell.length_a   1.000
_cell.length_b   1.000
_cell.length_c   1.000
_cell.angle_alpha   90.00
_cell.angle_beta   90.00
_cell.angle_gamma   90.00
#
_symmetry.space_group_name_H-M   'P 1'
#
loop_
_entity.id
_entity.type
_entity.pdbx_description
1 polymer ?
#
loop_
_entity_poly.entity_id
_entity_poly.type
_entity_poly.pdbx_seq_one_letter_code
_entity_poly.pdbx_strand_id
1 'polypeptide(L)' 'DGNWHFVAEEVRIPLATYAFEKQPVPGAAVFGIRPEHVAFNSGVGWPFTATANVVVVEPMGSDTLVWLKLANQNFTVRV' A
#
# COMPACT_ATOMS: atom_id res chain seq x y z
N ASP A 1 4.55 20.24 -1.55
CA ASP A 1 5.79 19.62 -2.09
C ASP A 1 5.76 19.44 -3.62
N GLY A 2 4.60 19.53 -4.29
CA GLY A 2 4.56 19.53 -5.77
C GLY A 2 4.71 18.15 -6.41
N ASN A 3 4.84 17.11 -5.59
CA ASN A 3 4.98 15.73 -6.02
C ASN A 3 3.61 15.04 -6.17
N TRP A 4 3.55 14.08 -7.10
CA TRP A 4 2.35 13.28 -7.34
C TRP A 4 2.02 12.39 -6.16
N HIS A 5 0.73 12.23 -5.90
CA HIS A 5 0.22 11.37 -4.84
C HIS A 5 -0.93 10.52 -5.38
N PHE A 6 -0.98 9.26 -4.97
CA PHE A 6 -2.21 8.47 -5.04
C PHE A 6 -3.03 8.75 -3.78
N VAL A 7 -4.33 8.98 -3.94
CA VAL A 7 -5.24 9.30 -2.85
C VAL A 7 -6.42 8.35 -2.87
N ALA A 8 -6.67 7.71 -1.73
CA ALA A 8 -7.87 6.94 -1.46
C ALA A 8 -8.32 7.24 -0.03
N GLU A 9 -9.45 7.91 0.14
CA GLU A 9 -9.91 8.41 1.45
C GLU A 9 -8.80 9.19 2.20
N GLU A 10 -8.44 8.79 3.42
CA GLU A 10 -7.37 9.37 4.22
C GLU A 10 -5.95 8.92 3.80
N VAL A 11 -5.82 7.90 2.95
CA VAL A 11 -4.53 7.36 2.52
C VAL A 11 -3.96 8.21 1.39
N ARG A 12 -2.75 8.73 1.63
CA ARG A 12 -2.03 9.59 0.69
C ARG A 12 -0.62 9.05 0.44
N ILE A 13 -0.45 8.31 -0.65
CA ILE A 13 0.80 7.62 -0.98
C ILE A 13 1.65 8.53 -1.89
N PRO A 14 2.87 8.90 -1.50
CA PRO A 14 3.76 9.66 -2.36
C PRO A 14 4.21 8.81 -3.56
N LEU A 15 4.13 9.37 -4.76
CA LEU A 15 4.55 8.73 -6.01
C LEU A 15 5.90 9.24 -6.50
N ALA A 16 6.68 9.88 -5.62
CA ALA A 16 7.99 10.46 -5.95
C ALA A 16 8.99 9.41 -6.46
N THR A 17 8.85 8.15 -6.03
CA THR A 17 9.69 7.02 -6.46
C THR A 17 9.08 6.23 -7.62
N TYR A 18 7.90 6.62 -8.13
CA TYR A 18 7.23 5.93 -9.21
C TYR A 18 7.72 6.47 -10.56
N ALA A 19 8.36 5.60 -11.34
CA ALA A 19 8.88 5.95 -12.66
C ALA A 19 7.76 5.94 -13.71
N PHE A 20 7.03 7.06 -13.81
CA PHE A 20 6.02 7.22 -14.85
C PHE A 20 6.65 7.18 -16.25
N GLU A 21 6.10 6.37 -17.16
CA GLU A 21 6.54 6.32 -18.57
C GLU A 21 6.19 7.60 -19.34
N LYS A 22 5.15 8.31 -18.90
CA LYS A 22 4.62 9.53 -19.50
C LYS A 22 4.28 10.52 -18.39
N GLN A 23 4.11 11.79 -18.75
CA GLN A 23 3.64 12.79 -17.80
C GLN A 23 2.30 12.31 -17.17
N PRO A 24 2.24 12.13 -15.84
CA PRO A 24 1.00 11.75 -15.18
C PRO A 24 -0.05 12.86 -15.30
N VAL A 25 -1.31 12.43 -15.37
CA VAL A 25 -2.50 13.29 -15.46
C VAL A 25 -3.37 13.03 -14.22
N PRO A 26 -3.94 14.06 -13.58
CA PRO A 26 -4.85 13.86 -12.46
C PRO A 26 -6.13 13.16 -12.90
N GLY A 27 -6.62 12.22 -12.09
CA GLY A 27 -7.87 11.50 -12.36
C GLY A 27 -8.04 10.25 -11.52
N ALA A 28 -9.13 9.53 -11.79
CA ALA A 28 -9.35 8.20 -11.22
C ALA A 28 -8.24 7.25 -11.67
N ALA A 29 -7.67 6.52 -10.73
CA ALA A 29 -6.57 5.60 -10.96
C ALA A 29 -6.68 4.39 -10.02
N VAL A 30 -5.94 3.34 -10.34
CA VAL A 30 -5.79 2.16 -9.48
C VAL A 30 -4.33 2.09 -9.04
N PHE A 31 -4.10 1.98 -7.74
CA PHE A 31 -2.77 1.74 -7.18
C PHE A 31 -2.61 0.25 -6.87
N GLY A 32 -1.84 -0.45 -7.71
CA GLY A 32 -1.54 -1.87 -7.53
C GLY A 32 -0.19 -2.07 -6.85
N ILE A 33 -0.16 -2.84 -5.76
CA ILE A 33 1.05 -3.33 -5.11
C ILE A 33 0.89 -4.81 -4.82
N ARG A 34 1.97 -5.57 -4.95
CA ARG A 34 1.95 -6.99 -4.60
C ARG A 34 2.02 -7.18 -3.08
N PRO A 35 1.31 -8.16 -2.49
CA PRO A 35 1.32 -8.40 -1.04
C PRO A 35 2.71 -8.56 -0.43
N GLU A 36 3.65 -9.18 -1.15
CA GLU A 36 5.04 -9.40 -0.72
C GLU A 36 5.90 -8.11 -0.69
N HIS A 37 5.41 -7.00 -1.24
CA HIS A 37 6.07 -5.70 -1.17
C HIS A 37 5.57 -4.84 0.01
N VAL A 38 4.83 -5.46 0.94
CA VAL A 38 4.29 -4.80 2.12
C VAL A 38 4.87 -5.48 3.35
N ALA A 39 5.42 -4.71 4.28
CA ALA A 39 5.98 -5.21 5.52
C ALA A 39 5.28 -4.57 6.72
N PHE A 40 5.12 -5.34 7.79
CA PHE A 40 4.69 -4.81 9.10
C PHE A 40 5.90 -4.24 9.86
N ASN A 41 5.67 -3.17 10.63
CA ASN A 41 6.70 -2.50 11.44
C ASN A 41 7.98 -2.24 10.65
N SER A 42 7.78 -1.80 9.40
CA SER A 42 8.84 -1.62 8.45
C SER A 42 9.78 -0.52 8.98
N GLY A 43 11.04 -0.90 9.20
CA GLY A 43 12.03 -0.02 9.83
C GLY A 43 12.39 1.19 8.96
N VAL A 44 13.60 1.71 9.14
CA VAL A 44 14.07 2.86 8.37
C VAL A 44 14.20 2.50 6.87
N GLY A 45 13.75 3.39 5.98
CA GLY A 45 13.96 3.28 4.52
C GLY A 45 12.72 2.99 3.68
N TRP A 46 11.53 2.87 4.29
CA TRP A 46 10.28 2.72 3.56
C TRP A 46 9.69 4.08 3.15
N PRO A 47 9.20 4.24 1.92
CA PRO A 47 8.74 5.54 1.40
C PRO A 47 7.38 5.98 1.96
N PHE A 48 6.64 5.04 2.56
CA PHE A 48 5.28 5.26 3.05
C PHE A 48 4.94 4.25 4.15
N THR A 49 4.17 4.69 5.14
CA THR A 49 3.61 3.84 6.20
C THR A 49 2.18 4.29 6.50
N ALA A 50 1.30 3.32 6.76
CA ALA A 50 -0.05 3.57 7.22
C ALA A 50 -0.43 2.54 8.28
N THR A 51 -1.39 2.91 9.13
CA THR A 51 -2.05 1.98 10.04
C THR A 51 -3.30 1.42 9.35
N ALA A 52 -3.52 0.12 9.49
CA ALA A 52 -4.68 -0.57 8.96
C ALA A 52 -5.21 -1.55 10.00
N ASN A 53 -6.51 -1.84 9.95
CA ASN A 53 -7.12 -2.82 10.85
C ASN A 53 -6.96 -4.22 10.29
N VAL A 54 -6.52 -5.16 11.13
CA VAL A 54 -6.51 -6.59 10.80
C VAL A 54 -7.93 -7.13 10.89
N VAL A 55 -8.37 -7.80 9.83
CA VAL A 55 -9.69 -8.43 9.73
C VAL A 55 -9.58 -9.93 9.95
N VAL A 56 -8.63 -10.59 9.28
CA VAL A 56 -8.42 -12.05 9.34
C VAL A 56 -6.93 -12.37 9.23
N VAL A 57 -6.49 -13.43 9.92
CA VAL A 57 -5.14 -13.98 9.82
C VAL A 57 -5.25 -15.47 9.48
N GLU A 58 -4.62 -15.89 8.38
CA GLU A 58 -4.67 -17.25 7.85
C GLU A 58 -3.25 -17.85 7.76
N PRO A 59 -2.87 -18.79 8.64
CA PRO A 59 -1.59 -19.49 8.56
C PRO A 59 -1.57 -20.47 7.38
N MET A 60 -0.53 -20.38 6.56
CA MET A 60 -0.31 -21.18 5.35
C MET A 60 0.98 -22.02 5.42
N GLY A 61 1.38 -22.43 6.63
CA GLY A 61 2.62 -23.14 6.89
C GLY A 61 3.75 -22.16 7.23
N SER A 62 4.73 -22.01 6.34
CA SER A 62 5.81 -21.03 6.51
C SER A 62 5.39 -19.58 6.25
N ASP A 63 4.21 -19.38 5.67
CA ASP A 63 3.64 -18.07 5.36
C ASP A 63 2.37 -17.81 6.16
N THR A 64 2.02 -16.55 6.31
CA THR A 64 0.75 -16.07 6.88
C THR A 64 0.14 -15.03 5.95
N LEU A 65 -1.11 -15.25 5.56
CA LEU A 65 -1.92 -14.24 4.89
C LEU A 65 -2.64 -13.39 5.94
N VAL A 66 -2.45 -12.08 5.85
CA VAL A 66 -3.11 -11.12 6.73
C VAL A 66 -4.04 -10.26 5.88
N TRP A 67 -5.34 -10.35 6.15
CA TRP A 67 -6.36 -9.52 5.55
C TRP A 67 -6.53 -8.24 6.36
N LEU A 68 -6.36 -7.11 5.70
CA LEU A 68 -6.40 -5.77 6.27
C LEU A 68 -7.52 -4.95 5.64
N LYS A 69 -7.96 -3.92 6.36
CA LYS A 69 -8.79 -2.85 5.83
C LYS A 69 -8.03 -1.53 5.87
N LEU A 70 -7.74 -0.97 4.70
CA LEU A 70 -6.97 0.26 4.49
C LEU A 70 -7.80 1.21 3.60
N ALA A 71 -8.08 2.44 4.04
CA ALA A 71 -8.95 3.37 3.30
C ALA A 71 -10.29 2.74 2.87
N ASN A 72 -10.89 1.97 3.79
CA ASN A 72 -12.12 1.18 3.55
C ASN A 72 -12.01 0.11 2.43
N GLN A 73 -10.82 -0.12 1.86
CA GLN A 73 -10.55 -1.16 0.87
C GLN A 73 -10.00 -2.43 1.53
N ASN A 74 -10.38 -3.59 0.97
CA ASN A 74 -9.78 -4.87 1.34
C ASN A 74 -8.37 -4.96 0.77
N PHE A 75 -7.42 -5.34 1.62
CA PHE A 75 -6.01 -5.40 1.27
C PHE A 75 -5.39 -6.64 1.90
N THR A 76 -4.47 -7.32 1.19
CA THR A 76 -3.85 -8.55 1.69
C THR A 76 -2.34 -8.37 1.76
N VAL A 77 -1.74 -8.83 2.86
CA VAL A 77 -0.30 -8.88 3.08
C VAL A 77 0.13 -10.31 3.29
N ARG A 78 1.30 -10.68 2.77
CA ARG A 78 1.92 -11.98 3.00
C ARG A 78 3.20 -11.78 3.82
N VAL A 79 3.32 -12.51 4.92
CA VAL A 79 4.50 -12.53 5.81
C VAL A 79 4.94 -13.94 6.17
#